data_AF-A0A9P5TQE9-F1
#
_entry.id   AF-A0A9P5TQE9-F1
#
_cell.length_a   1.000
_cell.length_b   1.000
_cell.length_c   1.000
_cell.angle_alpha   90.00
_cell.angle_beta   90.00
_cell.angle_gamma   90.00
#
_symmetry.space_group_name_H-M   'P 1'
#
loop_
_entity.id
_entity.type
_entity.pdbx_description
1 polymer ?
#
loop_
_entity_poly.entity_id
_entity_poly.type
_entity_poly.pdbx_seq_one_letter_code
_entity_poly.pdbx_strand_id
1 'polypeptide(L)'
;MVKSKRSTKERKNISITLPSDPKTLKALKEVCQAQVAKYKTIKNTKDAYNGYIGRGRKFLEGLIVQRKANGEGEVCMDGIQTAELEKALDGLPNRHSAQVLELFLIQKCFVEDRGVSTADGIHGAFCELWDSMDGNRYAGAYECNEETGEVRGCPARAQCVLDVVKSVKIWAKADGSSATRNHADAMTLEEIQKLMRWSMSVCPDEKLTEDPKGITDTADLVFRLEHGLMHAFMSSAFTLWTRCFELLSLQAQDARTDCCGLAPYYAPHFKIYLNHRKGWQQEKGYEGRRESNVYDIYQQDIDEIDMYTHFNRWRNLLEGYLGEKLSGEDSFFPHLSPNGVIRTTRAMSYDSLQTLLVRFCKSAGVDKRYTTHSFRRGGAQYRFMSAPIGKRWSLNQIRWWGGWAVGENVDTLIKYLVDSLQSFETGFGHLLHPIPIQPDMSFMGDHTAVAAVTAEEFRQFGNAINRKFDEIVTLVTSAPPLSIPHSNAMNVDQPCPTERLVYPRPLYFEDGIGGIHQASGTCRDLAAPPCWVETSAPAAYSKSGQGHSNVTQGTPYQLANSEVLLSPPPLFPKVSITPLGRAVGAWRRAIKQWEEVDPVTGKALKDWPPEWYNGEQRLKVASSRRQREVIFEEFVR
;
A
#
# COMPACT_ATOMS: atom_id res chain seq x y z
N MET A 1 -18.59 16.84 44.85
CA MET A 1 -18.61 15.83 43.76
C MET A 1 -17.24 15.76 43.10
N VAL A 2 -16.77 14.55 42.75
CA VAL A 2 -15.35 14.28 42.46
C VAL A 2 -15.00 14.54 40.98
N LYS A 3 -13.86 15.20 40.73
CA LYS A 3 -13.33 15.45 39.38
C LYS A 3 -12.80 14.16 38.74
N SER A 4 -13.41 13.71 37.64
CA SER A 4 -12.92 12.57 36.84
C SER A 4 -11.80 13.02 35.90
N LYS A 5 -10.55 12.61 36.19
CA LYS A 5 -9.41 12.77 35.28
C LYS A 5 -9.45 11.68 34.21
N ARG A 6 -9.55 12.05 32.92
CA ARG A 6 -9.28 11.12 31.81
C ARG A 6 -7.78 10.83 31.76
N SER A 7 -7.42 9.59 32.10
CA SER A 7 -6.06 9.08 31.99
C SER A 7 -5.73 8.71 30.54
N THR A 8 -4.63 9.25 30.03
CA THR A 8 -4.00 8.82 28.77
C THR A 8 -3.51 7.39 28.96
N LYS A 9 -4.06 6.42 28.20
CA LYS A 9 -3.59 5.03 28.25
C LYS A 9 -2.30 4.89 27.44
N GLU A 10 -1.18 5.14 28.10
CA GLU A 10 0.10 4.52 27.72
C GLU A 10 -0.10 3.01 27.49
N ARG A 11 0.64 2.44 26.54
CA ARG A 11 0.90 1.01 26.51
C ARG A 11 1.81 0.64 27.69
N LYS A 12 1.23 0.54 28.89
CA LYS A 12 1.85 -0.24 29.95
C LYS A 12 1.97 -1.68 29.46
N ASN A 13 3.17 -2.06 29.03
CA ASN A 13 3.62 -3.43 29.19
C ASN A 13 3.42 -3.73 30.68
N ILE A 14 2.42 -4.54 31.01
CA ILE A 14 2.29 -5.08 32.35
C ILE A 14 3.50 -5.98 32.51
N SER A 15 4.54 -5.49 33.18
CA SER A 15 5.58 -6.36 33.72
C SER A 15 4.87 -7.24 34.73
N ILE A 16 4.53 -8.46 34.32
CA ILE A 16 4.04 -9.46 35.24
C ILE A 16 5.17 -9.68 36.24
N THR A 17 4.96 -9.26 37.48
CA THR A 17 5.93 -9.42 38.56
C THR A 17 6.06 -10.91 38.84
N LEU A 18 7.05 -11.55 38.22
CA LEU A 18 7.34 -12.96 38.45
C LEU A 18 7.83 -13.11 39.90
N PRO A 19 7.42 -14.17 40.63
CA PRO A 19 7.94 -14.44 41.96
C PRO A 19 9.46 -14.60 41.92
N SER A 20 10.14 -14.00 42.90
CA SER A 20 11.61 -13.86 42.92
C SER A 20 12.38 -15.17 43.11
N ASP A 21 11.72 -16.27 43.47
CA ASP A 21 12.32 -17.59 43.56
C ASP A 21 11.31 -18.70 43.18
N PRO A 22 11.30 -19.20 41.92
CA PRO A 22 10.31 -20.16 41.43
C PRO A 22 10.64 -21.61 41.83
N LYS A 23 10.94 -21.85 43.11
CA LYS A 23 11.25 -23.21 43.65
C LYS A 23 10.02 -24.00 44.10
N THR A 24 8.83 -23.41 44.07
CA THR A 24 7.58 -24.11 44.41
C THR A 24 6.75 -24.41 43.17
N LEU A 25 6.12 -25.59 43.14
CA LEU A 25 5.23 -26.02 42.06
C LEU A 25 4.09 -25.01 41.78
N LYS A 26 3.62 -24.30 42.82
CA LYS A 26 2.62 -23.24 42.71
C LYS A 26 3.17 -22.03 41.94
N ALA A 27 4.33 -21.49 42.34
CA ALA A 27 4.98 -20.39 41.64
C ALA A 27 5.29 -20.75 40.17
N LEU A 28 5.77 -21.97 39.90
CA LEU A 28 6.02 -22.45 38.54
C LEU A 28 4.74 -22.55 37.70
N LYS A 29 3.61 -22.98 38.28
CA LYS A 29 2.30 -22.99 37.60
C LYS A 29 1.81 -21.57 37.31
N GLU A 30 1.95 -20.64 38.24
CA GLU A 30 1.56 -19.23 38.06
C GLU A 30 2.42 -18.55 36.97
N VAL A 31 3.74 -18.78 36.97
CA VAL A 31 4.66 -18.32 35.91
C VAL A 31 4.30 -18.94 34.56
N CYS A 32 4.04 -20.25 34.52
CA CYS A 32 3.64 -20.95 33.30
C CYS A 32 2.34 -20.36 32.72
N GLN A 33 1.29 -20.24 33.52
CA GLN A 33 0.02 -19.63 33.10
C GLN A 33 0.21 -18.19 32.60
N ALA A 34 1.00 -17.38 33.31
CA ALA A 34 1.28 -16.00 32.92
C ALA A 34 2.03 -15.88 31.58
N GLN A 35 3.08 -16.69 31.37
CA GLN A 35 3.85 -16.65 30.11
C GLN A 35 3.07 -17.29 28.95
N VAL A 36 2.36 -18.39 29.18
CA VAL A 36 1.46 -18.99 28.17
C VAL A 36 0.39 -17.99 27.77
N ALA A 37 -0.31 -17.34 28.72
CA ALA A 37 -1.31 -16.32 28.39
C ALA A 37 -0.73 -15.12 27.61
N LYS A 38 0.53 -14.75 27.88
CA LYS A 38 1.24 -13.66 27.19
C LYS A 38 1.62 -14.00 25.73
N TYR A 39 1.93 -15.26 25.42
CA TYR A 39 2.42 -15.66 24.10
C TYR A 39 1.44 -16.51 23.26
N LYS A 40 0.44 -17.16 23.88
CA LYS A 40 -0.49 -18.07 23.18
C LYS A 40 -1.40 -17.36 22.16
N THR A 41 -1.78 -16.09 22.39
CA THR A 41 -2.75 -15.41 21.51
C THR A 41 -2.48 -13.93 21.30
N ILE A 42 -2.39 -13.50 20.04
CA ILE A 42 -2.40 -12.08 19.66
C ILE A 42 -3.84 -11.56 19.77
N LYS A 43 -4.02 -10.32 20.28
CA LYS A 43 -5.35 -9.70 20.48
C LYS A 43 -6.28 -9.84 19.25
N ASN A 44 -5.77 -9.52 18.06
CA ASN A 44 -6.53 -9.57 16.81
C ASN A 44 -7.05 -10.99 16.49
N THR A 45 -6.30 -12.04 16.84
CA THR A 45 -6.74 -13.44 16.67
C THR A 45 -7.91 -13.75 17.60
N LYS A 46 -7.86 -13.29 18.86
CA LYS A 46 -8.96 -13.44 19.82
C LYS A 46 -10.22 -12.71 19.36
N ASP A 47 -10.08 -11.48 18.85
CA ASP A 47 -11.20 -10.70 18.31
C ASP A 47 -11.81 -11.40 17.07
N ALA A 48 -10.98 -11.99 16.20
CA ALA A 48 -11.45 -12.78 15.04
C ALA A 48 -12.17 -14.08 15.45
N TYR A 49 -11.62 -14.83 16.42
CA TYR A 49 -12.22 -16.07 16.94
C TYR A 49 -13.57 -15.82 17.60
N ASN A 50 -13.67 -14.79 18.46
CA ASN A 50 -14.94 -14.32 19.01
C ASN A 50 -15.96 -13.99 17.90
N GLY A 51 -15.50 -13.40 16.80
CA GLY A 51 -16.32 -13.14 15.62
C GLY A 51 -16.83 -14.40 14.93
N TYR A 52 -16.02 -15.47 14.82
CA TYR A 52 -16.47 -16.75 14.26
C TYR A 52 -17.48 -17.46 15.17
N ILE A 53 -17.20 -17.53 16.48
CA ILE A 53 -18.08 -18.14 17.49
C ILE A 53 -19.44 -17.41 17.51
N GLY A 54 -19.43 -16.08 17.55
CA GLY A 54 -20.66 -15.27 17.50
C GLY A 54 -21.46 -15.40 16.20
N ARG A 55 -20.81 -15.72 15.07
CA ARG A 55 -21.50 -16.07 13.82
C ARG A 55 -22.09 -17.48 13.84
N GLY A 56 -21.41 -18.44 14.46
CA GLY A 56 -21.91 -19.81 14.64
C GLY A 56 -23.18 -19.86 15.48
N ARG A 57 -23.20 -19.12 16.61
CA ARG A 57 -24.39 -19.00 17.47
C ARG A 57 -25.58 -18.40 16.73
N LYS A 58 -25.39 -17.29 16.01
CA LYS A 58 -26.46 -16.69 15.18
C LYS A 58 -26.98 -17.60 14.07
N PHE A 59 -26.14 -18.47 13.52
CA PHE A 59 -26.57 -19.49 12.58
C PHE A 59 -27.46 -20.54 13.26
N LEU A 60 -27.05 -21.04 14.44
CA LEU A 60 -27.87 -21.96 15.25
C LEU A 60 -29.20 -21.33 15.67
N GLU A 61 -29.20 -20.09 16.18
CA GLU A 61 -30.41 -19.31 16.50
C GLU A 61 -31.38 -19.27 15.31
N GLY A 62 -30.88 -18.95 14.10
CA GLY A 62 -31.68 -18.92 12.88
C GLY A 62 -32.26 -20.29 12.49
N LEU A 63 -31.48 -21.35 12.62
CA LEU A 63 -31.90 -22.73 12.35
C LEU A 63 -33.00 -23.19 13.32
N ILE A 64 -32.87 -22.86 14.61
CA ILE A 64 -33.89 -23.14 15.64
C ILE A 64 -35.19 -22.34 15.37
N VAL A 65 -35.09 -21.08 14.93
CA VAL A 65 -36.27 -20.29 14.52
C VAL A 65 -36.98 -20.91 13.32
N GLN A 66 -36.23 -21.39 12.31
CA GLN A 66 -36.82 -22.07 11.16
C GLN A 66 -37.50 -23.40 11.56
N ARG A 67 -36.86 -24.23 12.41
CA ARG A 67 -37.49 -25.45 12.94
C ARG A 67 -38.81 -25.17 13.66
N LYS A 68 -38.81 -24.18 14.57
CA LYS A 68 -40.01 -23.75 15.30
C LYS A 68 -41.11 -23.25 14.35
N ALA A 69 -40.76 -22.57 13.25
CA ALA A 69 -41.71 -22.13 12.22
C ALA A 69 -42.27 -23.28 11.36
N ASN A 70 -41.48 -24.33 11.12
CA ASN A 70 -41.86 -25.50 10.33
C ASN A 70 -42.70 -26.54 11.12
N GLY A 71 -43.03 -26.27 12.40
CA GLY A 71 -43.75 -27.20 13.28
C GLY A 71 -42.86 -28.18 14.05
N GLU A 72 -41.54 -28.16 13.85
CA GLU A 72 -40.56 -29.01 14.54
C GLU A 72 -40.15 -28.43 15.92
N GLY A 73 -41.15 -27.96 16.68
CA GLY A 73 -40.93 -27.18 17.91
C GLY A 73 -40.23 -27.94 19.03
N GLU A 74 -40.55 -29.23 19.19
CA GLU A 74 -40.03 -30.09 20.26
C GLU A 74 -38.99 -31.09 19.76
N VAL A 75 -39.33 -31.84 18.69
CA VAL A 75 -38.48 -32.85 18.05
C VAL A 75 -38.61 -32.68 16.53
N CYS A 76 -37.50 -32.73 15.78
CA CYS A 76 -37.54 -32.72 14.31
C CYS A 76 -37.82 -34.10 13.72
N MET A 77 -38.05 -34.19 12.41
CA MET A 77 -38.29 -35.47 11.72
C MET A 77 -37.16 -36.50 11.92
N ASP A 78 -35.92 -36.05 12.16
CA ASP A 78 -34.75 -36.90 12.44
C ASP A 78 -34.63 -37.33 13.94
N GLY A 79 -35.63 -37.06 14.77
CA GLY A 79 -35.64 -37.44 16.19
C GLY A 79 -34.80 -36.54 17.13
N ILE A 80 -34.24 -35.44 16.61
CA ILE A 80 -33.39 -34.52 17.40
C ILE A 80 -34.26 -33.56 18.23
N GLN A 81 -34.03 -33.51 19.55
CA GLN A 81 -34.71 -32.57 20.44
C GLN A 81 -34.22 -31.13 20.21
N THR A 82 -35.14 -30.22 19.87
CA THR A 82 -34.83 -28.82 19.56
C THR A 82 -34.19 -28.09 20.74
N ALA A 83 -34.58 -28.41 21.98
CA ALA A 83 -34.00 -27.83 23.20
C ALA A 83 -32.57 -28.31 23.55
N GLU A 84 -32.15 -29.47 23.03
CA GLU A 84 -30.77 -29.96 23.15
C GLU A 84 -29.90 -29.35 22.05
N LEU A 85 -30.42 -29.28 20.82
CA LEU A 85 -29.76 -28.65 19.68
C LEU A 85 -29.48 -27.16 19.93
N GLU A 86 -30.41 -26.43 20.55
CA GLU A 86 -30.29 -25.00 20.91
C GLU A 86 -29.07 -24.72 21.82
N LYS A 87 -28.58 -25.71 22.57
CA LYS A 87 -27.41 -25.59 23.46
C LYS A 87 -26.09 -26.05 22.83
N ALA A 88 -26.11 -26.57 21.61
CA ALA A 88 -24.94 -27.21 20.97
C ALA A 88 -23.71 -26.29 20.79
N LEU A 89 -23.88 -24.95 20.77
CA LEU A 89 -22.78 -23.97 20.72
C LEU A 89 -22.72 -23.03 21.94
N ASP A 90 -23.56 -23.27 22.95
CA ASP A 90 -23.76 -22.41 24.11
C ASP A 90 -23.71 -23.21 25.42
N GLY A 91 -22.51 -23.22 26.02
CA GLY A 91 -22.21 -23.95 27.25
C GLY A 91 -21.25 -25.11 26.98
N LEU A 92 -21.44 -26.21 27.72
CA LEU A 92 -20.69 -27.44 27.52
C LEU A 92 -21.13 -28.13 26.22
N PRO A 93 -20.21 -28.76 25.45
CA PRO A 93 -20.59 -29.47 24.25
C PRO A 93 -21.46 -30.70 24.57
N ASN A 94 -22.35 -31.01 23.64
CA ASN A 94 -23.27 -32.15 23.64
C ASN A 94 -23.14 -32.93 22.31
N ARG A 95 -23.88 -34.04 22.17
CA ARG A 95 -23.84 -34.90 20.97
C ARG A 95 -24.09 -34.17 19.65
N HIS A 96 -24.84 -33.06 19.66
CA HIS A 96 -25.11 -32.27 18.44
C HIS A 96 -24.06 -31.18 18.15
N SER A 97 -23.08 -30.95 19.03
CA SER A 97 -22.08 -29.88 18.86
C SER A 97 -21.20 -30.06 17.61
N ALA A 98 -20.83 -31.30 17.29
CA ALA A 98 -20.09 -31.61 16.06
C ALA A 98 -20.96 -31.37 14.82
N GLN A 99 -22.18 -31.90 14.81
CA GLN A 99 -23.15 -31.77 13.71
C GLN A 99 -23.52 -30.32 13.40
N VAL A 100 -23.74 -29.48 14.42
CA VAL A 100 -24.04 -28.04 14.20
C VAL A 100 -22.83 -27.30 13.63
N LEU A 101 -21.61 -27.63 14.07
CA LEU A 101 -20.39 -27.02 13.53
C LEU A 101 -20.13 -27.46 12.08
N GLU A 102 -20.38 -28.73 11.76
CA GLU A 102 -20.35 -29.27 10.40
C GLU A 102 -21.32 -28.52 9.48
N LEU A 103 -22.60 -28.41 9.87
CA LEU A 103 -23.61 -27.66 9.12
C LEU A 103 -23.24 -26.17 8.97
N PHE A 104 -22.66 -25.55 10.00
CA PHE A 104 -22.16 -24.17 9.92
C PHE A 104 -21.00 -24.02 8.95
N LEU A 105 -20.06 -24.97 8.92
CA LEU A 105 -18.97 -25.01 7.94
C LEU A 105 -19.48 -25.23 6.52
N ILE A 106 -20.48 -26.09 6.31
CA ILE A 106 -21.14 -26.30 5.01
C ILE A 106 -21.83 -25.01 4.55
N GLN A 107 -22.65 -24.41 5.40
CA GLN A 107 -23.33 -23.14 5.12
C GLN A 107 -22.32 -22.03 4.75
N LYS A 108 -21.20 -21.93 5.49
CA LYS A 108 -20.19 -20.91 5.17
C LYS A 108 -19.39 -21.24 3.93
N CYS A 109 -18.86 -22.45 3.79
CA CYS A 109 -17.87 -22.71 2.74
C CYS A 109 -18.52 -23.06 1.40
N PHE A 110 -19.59 -23.87 1.40
CA PHE A 110 -20.23 -24.36 0.17
C PHE A 110 -21.48 -23.58 -0.24
N VAL A 111 -22.24 -22.98 0.71
CA VAL A 111 -23.44 -22.17 0.37
C VAL A 111 -23.13 -20.68 0.24
N GLU A 112 -22.26 -20.13 1.11
CA GLU A 112 -21.83 -18.72 1.05
C GLU A 112 -20.48 -18.51 0.35
N ASP A 113 -19.97 -19.52 -0.35
CA ASP A 113 -18.75 -19.45 -1.19
C ASP A 113 -17.53 -18.88 -0.44
N ARG A 114 -17.27 -19.40 0.78
CA ARG A 114 -16.15 -18.93 1.63
C ARG A 114 -14.96 -19.88 1.56
N GLY A 115 -13.86 -19.40 1.00
CA GLY A 115 -12.62 -20.17 0.84
C GLY A 115 -11.92 -20.58 2.15
N VAL A 116 -10.88 -21.41 1.98
CA VAL A 116 -10.13 -22.16 3.02
C VAL A 116 -9.82 -21.37 4.31
N SER A 117 -9.40 -20.12 4.22
CA SER A 117 -9.07 -19.30 5.41
C SER A 117 -10.28 -19.08 6.34
N THR A 118 -11.51 -19.17 5.83
CA THR A 118 -12.73 -19.10 6.63
C THR A 118 -12.97 -20.43 7.35
N ALA A 119 -12.81 -21.56 6.66
CA ALA A 119 -12.92 -22.89 7.24
C ALA A 119 -11.90 -23.11 8.37
N ASP A 120 -10.62 -22.82 8.12
CA ASP A 120 -9.55 -22.91 9.12
C ASP A 120 -9.77 -21.93 10.28
N GLY A 121 -10.30 -20.73 10.01
CA GLY A 121 -10.63 -19.74 11.03
C GLY A 121 -11.79 -20.14 11.94
N ILE A 122 -12.84 -20.77 11.38
CA ILE A 122 -13.96 -21.34 12.13
C ILE A 122 -13.47 -22.54 12.96
N HIS A 123 -12.83 -23.51 12.33
CA HIS A 123 -12.30 -24.71 12.99
C HIS A 123 -11.34 -24.37 14.14
N GLY A 124 -10.40 -23.44 13.91
CA GLY A 124 -9.48 -22.97 14.95
C GLY A 124 -10.15 -22.23 16.11
N ALA A 125 -11.20 -21.45 15.83
CA ALA A 125 -11.97 -20.75 16.87
C ALA A 125 -12.77 -21.72 17.76
N PHE A 126 -13.39 -22.75 17.17
CA PHE A 126 -14.13 -23.77 17.93
C PHE A 126 -13.22 -24.77 18.64
N CYS A 127 -12.03 -25.07 18.09
CA CYS A 127 -10.98 -25.78 18.82
C CYS A 127 -10.61 -25.06 20.13
N GLU A 128 -10.19 -23.79 20.05
CA GLU A 128 -9.79 -23.02 21.24
C GLU A 128 -10.95 -22.80 22.24
N LEU A 129 -12.19 -22.68 21.73
CA LEU A 129 -13.39 -22.59 22.55
C LEU A 129 -13.57 -23.82 23.45
N TRP A 130 -13.56 -25.04 22.88
CA TRP A 130 -13.81 -26.25 23.64
C TRP A 130 -12.57 -26.79 24.37
N ASP A 131 -11.37 -26.66 23.80
CA ASP A 131 -10.12 -27.05 24.46
C ASP A 131 -9.91 -26.35 25.82
N SER A 132 -10.45 -25.15 25.98
CA SER A 132 -10.33 -24.34 27.21
C SER A 132 -11.50 -24.51 28.20
N MET A 133 -12.50 -25.35 27.89
CA MET A 133 -13.62 -25.63 28.77
C MET A 133 -13.34 -26.76 29.77
N ASP A 134 -14.03 -26.71 30.91
CA ASP A 134 -14.08 -27.75 31.96
C ASP A 134 -12.71 -28.38 32.28
N GLY A 135 -11.71 -27.53 32.56
CA GLY A 135 -10.37 -27.97 32.92
C GLY A 135 -9.59 -28.70 31.80
N ASN A 136 -9.94 -28.43 30.54
CA ASN A 136 -9.47 -29.12 29.33
C ASN A 136 -10.08 -30.53 29.12
N ARG A 137 -11.21 -30.87 29.75
CA ARG A 137 -11.92 -32.16 29.54
C ARG A 137 -12.25 -32.42 28.07
N TYR A 138 -12.52 -31.36 27.31
CA TYR A 138 -12.85 -31.41 25.89
C TYR A 138 -11.63 -31.11 24.98
N ALA A 139 -10.41 -31.18 25.51
CA ALA A 139 -9.21 -31.17 24.69
C ALA A 139 -8.88 -32.57 24.14
N GLY A 140 -8.34 -32.64 22.92
CA GLY A 140 -7.98 -33.91 22.27
C GLY A 140 -8.99 -34.40 21.23
N ALA A 141 -8.91 -35.70 20.91
CA ALA A 141 -9.72 -36.38 19.90
C ALA A 141 -11.18 -36.53 20.35
N TYR A 142 -12.12 -36.35 19.42
CA TYR A 142 -13.55 -36.38 19.73
C TYR A 142 -14.08 -37.81 19.89
N GLU A 143 -14.82 -38.03 20.97
CA GLU A 143 -15.60 -39.24 21.23
C GLU A 143 -16.97 -38.81 21.77
N CYS A 144 -18.04 -39.44 21.29
CA CYS A 144 -19.38 -39.27 21.82
C CYS A 144 -19.96 -40.64 22.17
N ASN A 145 -20.47 -40.80 23.40
CA ASN A 145 -21.21 -41.98 23.77
C ASN A 145 -22.68 -41.79 23.36
N GLU A 146 -23.14 -42.56 22.36
CA GLU A 146 -24.49 -42.46 21.81
C GLU A 146 -25.60 -42.78 22.83
N GLU A 147 -25.34 -43.67 23.80
CA GLU A 147 -26.32 -44.08 24.81
C GLU A 147 -26.49 -43.04 25.92
N THR A 148 -25.40 -42.39 26.34
CA THR A 148 -25.40 -41.43 27.46
C THR A 148 -25.41 -39.97 27.03
N GLY A 149 -25.10 -39.68 25.76
CA GLY A 149 -24.83 -38.33 25.26
C GLY A 149 -23.55 -37.69 25.82
N GLU A 150 -22.70 -38.43 26.55
CA GLU A 150 -21.45 -37.88 27.10
C GLU A 150 -20.44 -37.63 25.97
N VAL A 151 -20.02 -36.37 25.83
CA VAL A 151 -18.96 -35.95 24.91
C VAL A 151 -17.62 -35.92 25.63
N ARG A 152 -16.58 -36.42 24.96
CA ARG A 152 -15.17 -36.30 25.36
C ARG A 152 -14.33 -35.78 24.21
N GLY A 153 -13.26 -35.04 24.55
CA GLY A 153 -12.47 -34.32 23.57
C GLY A 153 -13.26 -33.28 22.78
N CYS A 154 -12.69 -32.80 21.68
CA CYS A 154 -13.13 -31.55 21.06
C CYS A 154 -14.07 -31.82 19.86
N PRO A 155 -15.33 -31.37 19.87
CA PRO A 155 -16.25 -31.57 18.72
C PRO A 155 -15.75 -30.94 17.41
N ALA A 156 -14.87 -29.94 17.46
CA ALA A 156 -14.23 -29.40 16.26
C ALA A 156 -13.24 -30.37 15.59
N ARG A 157 -12.81 -31.42 16.31
CA ARG A 157 -11.98 -32.52 15.82
C ARG A 157 -12.78 -33.80 15.54
N ALA A 158 -14.12 -33.71 15.50
CA ALA A 158 -14.96 -34.80 15.01
C ALA A 158 -14.64 -35.10 13.54
N GLN A 159 -14.72 -36.38 13.14
CA GLN A 159 -14.32 -36.80 11.79
C GLN A 159 -15.13 -36.09 10.70
N CYS A 160 -16.45 -35.90 10.88
CA CYS A 160 -17.28 -35.16 9.93
C CYS A 160 -16.85 -33.70 9.74
N VAL A 161 -16.48 -33.00 10.81
CA VAL A 161 -15.94 -31.62 10.77
C VAL A 161 -14.60 -31.59 10.03
N LEU A 162 -13.70 -32.56 10.31
CA LEU A 162 -12.41 -32.66 9.65
C LEU A 162 -12.55 -32.98 8.16
N ASP A 163 -13.51 -33.83 7.77
CA ASP A 163 -13.79 -34.17 6.38
C ASP A 163 -14.40 -32.99 5.62
N VAL A 164 -15.26 -32.16 6.23
CA VAL A 164 -15.69 -30.90 5.62
C VAL A 164 -14.52 -29.94 5.41
N VAL A 165 -13.67 -29.72 6.43
CA VAL A 165 -12.48 -28.84 6.29
C VAL A 165 -11.50 -29.36 5.23
N LYS A 166 -11.31 -30.68 5.14
CA LYS A 166 -10.50 -31.34 4.11
C LYS A 166 -11.14 -31.21 2.72
N SER A 167 -12.45 -31.35 2.61
CA SER A 167 -13.19 -31.20 1.36
C SER A 167 -13.10 -29.77 0.83
N VAL A 168 -13.23 -28.74 1.68
CA VAL A 168 -13.01 -27.33 1.30
C VAL A 168 -11.57 -27.11 0.79
N LYS A 169 -10.57 -27.79 1.39
CA LYS A 169 -9.16 -27.72 0.94
C LYS A 169 -8.88 -28.46 -0.37
N ILE A 170 -9.69 -29.46 -0.72
CA ILE A 170 -9.62 -30.16 -2.02
C ILE A 170 -10.36 -29.36 -3.08
N TRP A 171 -11.59 -28.94 -2.79
CA TRP A 171 -12.41 -28.12 -3.67
C TRP A 171 -11.69 -26.82 -4.07
N ALA A 172 -11.11 -26.09 -3.12
CA ALA A 172 -10.32 -24.90 -3.43
C ALA A 172 -9.09 -25.16 -4.33
N LYS A 173 -8.60 -26.40 -4.44
CA LYS A 173 -7.54 -26.79 -5.39
C LYS A 173 -8.09 -27.23 -6.76
N ALA A 174 -9.36 -27.63 -6.83
CA ALA A 174 -10.00 -28.13 -8.04
C ALA A 174 -10.22 -27.00 -9.08
N ASP A 175 -10.39 -25.75 -8.63
CA ASP A 175 -10.41 -24.55 -9.49
C ASP A 175 -9.04 -24.23 -10.14
N GLY A 176 -8.03 -25.08 -9.89
CA GLY A 176 -6.74 -25.07 -10.54
C GLY A 176 -5.70 -24.18 -9.87
N SER A 177 -4.43 -24.47 -10.18
CA SER A 177 -3.26 -23.77 -9.64
C SER A 177 -3.26 -22.25 -9.91
N SER A 178 -4.05 -21.80 -10.89
CA SER A 178 -4.23 -20.37 -11.20
C SER A 178 -5.26 -19.68 -10.31
N ALA A 179 -6.31 -20.37 -9.86
CA ALA A 179 -7.34 -19.81 -8.96
C ALA A 179 -6.90 -19.78 -7.49
N THR A 180 -6.02 -20.70 -7.07
CA THR A 180 -5.47 -20.75 -5.70
C THR A 180 -4.50 -19.62 -5.33
N ARG A 181 -4.29 -18.62 -6.19
CA ARG A 181 -3.42 -17.45 -5.96
C ARG A 181 -4.02 -16.49 -4.93
N ASN A 182 -4.09 -16.93 -3.67
CA ASN A 182 -4.41 -16.11 -2.48
C ASN A 182 -3.36 -15.01 -2.17
N HIS A 183 -2.39 -14.82 -3.06
CA HIS A 183 -1.37 -13.78 -2.97
C HIS A 183 -1.79 -12.62 -3.86
N ALA A 184 -1.97 -11.44 -3.25
CA ALA A 184 -2.30 -10.21 -3.96
C ALA A 184 -1.50 -10.06 -5.26
N ASP A 185 -2.19 -9.68 -6.34
CA ASP A 185 -1.54 -9.42 -7.62
C ASP A 185 -0.43 -8.39 -7.43
N ALA A 186 0.73 -8.68 -8.03
CA ALA A 186 1.81 -7.72 -8.11
C ALA A 186 1.37 -6.57 -9.00
N MET A 187 1.55 -5.35 -8.52
CA MET A 187 1.53 -4.18 -9.40
C MET A 187 2.88 -4.15 -10.11
N THR A 188 2.90 -4.42 -11.41
CA THR A 188 4.13 -4.41 -12.21
C THR A 188 4.70 -2.99 -12.35
N LEU A 189 5.94 -2.85 -12.85
CA LEU A 189 6.53 -1.53 -13.09
C LEU A 189 5.72 -0.76 -14.13
N GLU A 190 5.28 -1.45 -15.17
CA GLU A 190 4.51 -0.93 -16.29
C GLU A 190 3.16 -0.39 -15.82
N GLU A 191 2.52 -1.07 -14.87
CA GLU A 191 1.25 -0.66 -14.28
C GLU A 191 1.39 0.56 -13.35
N ILE A 192 2.41 0.60 -12.48
CA ILE A 192 2.64 1.81 -11.65
C ILE A 192 3.07 3.00 -12.51
N GLN A 193 3.86 2.78 -13.57
CA GLN A 193 4.18 3.82 -14.55
C GLN A 193 2.92 4.34 -15.26
N LYS A 194 1.99 3.47 -15.66
CA LYS A 194 0.72 3.88 -16.27
C LYS A 194 -0.13 4.74 -15.32
N LEU A 195 -0.23 4.33 -14.04
CA LEU A 195 -0.94 5.10 -13.00
C LEU A 195 -0.30 6.48 -12.76
N MET A 196 1.03 6.52 -12.64
CA MET A 196 1.78 7.75 -12.37
C MET A 196 1.77 8.70 -13.56
N ARG A 197 2.04 8.23 -14.78
CA ARG A 197 1.96 9.05 -16.01
C ARG A 197 0.56 9.61 -16.22
N TRP A 198 -0.49 8.81 -16.01
CA TRP A 198 -1.87 9.31 -16.03
C TRP A 198 -2.06 10.42 -14.97
N SER A 199 -1.68 10.16 -13.72
CA SER A 199 -1.83 11.10 -12.61
C SER A 199 -1.07 12.42 -12.84
N MET A 200 0.16 12.35 -13.35
CA MET A 200 0.99 13.51 -13.71
C MET A 200 0.44 14.25 -14.94
N SER A 201 -0.22 13.56 -15.89
CA SER A 201 -0.84 14.23 -17.05
C SER A 201 -2.08 15.08 -16.66
N VAL A 202 -2.84 14.65 -15.64
CA VAL A 202 -4.02 15.40 -15.17
C VAL A 202 -3.69 16.39 -14.04
N CYS A 203 -2.66 16.08 -13.23
CA CYS A 203 -2.11 16.94 -12.21
C CYS A 203 -0.57 17.04 -12.36
N PRO A 204 -0.09 17.90 -13.28
CA PRO A 204 1.35 18.12 -13.49
C PRO A 204 2.06 18.60 -12.24
N ASP A 205 3.38 18.38 -12.20
CA ASP A 205 4.21 18.64 -11.04
C ASP A 205 4.21 20.14 -10.65
N GLU A 206 4.07 21.03 -11.62
CA GLU A 206 3.93 22.48 -11.44
C GLU A 206 2.73 22.79 -10.52
N LYS A 207 1.57 22.16 -10.76
CA LYS A 207 0.36 22.33 -9.94
C LYS A 207 0.53 21.87 -8.50
N LEU A 208 1.49 20.98 -8.23
CA LEU A 208 1.82 20.50 -6.88
C LEU A 208 2.87 21.39 -6.19
N THR A 209 3.47 22.35 -6.91
CA THR A 209 4.44 23.33 -6.37
C THR A 209 3.86 24.73 -6.17
N GLU A 210 2.69 25.04 -6.74
CA GLU A 210 1.93 26.26 -6.43
C GLU A 210 1.55 26.34 -4.94
N ASP A 211 1.53 27.56 -4.36
CA ASP A 211 1.11 27.75 -2.96
C ASP A 211 -0.37 27.35 -2.78
N PRO A 212 -0.69 26.31 -2.00
CA PRO A 212 -2.06 25.85 -1.80
C PRO A 212 -2.97 26.89 -1.13
N LYS A 213 -2.41 27.94 -0.48
CA LYS A 213 -3.20 29.06 0.05
C LYS A 213 -3.73 29.99 -1.05
N GLY A 214 -3.06 30.05 -2.20
CA GLY A 214 -3.50 30.80 -3.38
C GLY A 214 -4.70 30.15 -4.09
N ILE A 215 -4.98 28.88 -3.81
CA ILE A 215 -6.03 28.11 -4.48
C ILE A 215 -7.39 28.42 -3.86
N THR A 216 -8.18 29.24 -4.57
CA THR A 216 -9.48 29.71 -4.10
C THR A 216 -10.56 28.63 -4.23
N ASP A 217 -10.55 27.87 -5.32
CA ASP A 217 -11.44 26.74 -5.58
C ASP A 217 -11.11 25.55 -4.67
N THR A 218 -12.15 25.01 -4.03
CA THR A 218 -12.01 23.84 -3.16
C THR A 218 -11.90 22.53 -3.95
N ALA A 219 -12.47 22.46 -5.15
CA ALA A 219 -12.39 21.25 -5.97
C ALA A 219 -10.98 21.03 -6.54
N ASP A 220 -10.36 22.05 -7.14
CA ASP A 220 -8.96 22.02 -7.58
C ASP A 220 -7.98 21.75 -6.42
N LEU A 221 -8.22 22.34 -5.23
CA LEU A 221 -7.41 22.06 -4.05
C LEU A 221 -7.53 20.60 -3.58
N VAL A 222 -8.73 20.04 -3.49
CA VAL A 222 -8.94 18.61 -3.17
C VAL A 222 -8.27 17.71 -4.21
N PHE A 223 -8.42 18.04 -5.48
CA PHE A 223 -7.83 17.30 -6.59
C PHE A 223 -6.29 17.24 -6.47
N ARG A 224 -5.62 18.38 -6.28
CA ARG A 224 -4.16 18.44 -6.10
C ARG A 224 -3.70 17.70 -4.84
N LEU A 225 -4.42 17.82 -3.73
CA LEU A 225 -4.10 17.10 -2.49
C LEU A 225 -4.21 15.59 -2.64
N GLU A 226 -5.24 15.08 -3.32
CA GLU A 226 -5.41 13.65 -3.59
C GLU A 226 -4.33 13.12 -4.55
N HIS A 227 -3.99 13.88 -5.60
CA HIS A 227 -2.95 13.49 -6.56
C HIS A 227 -1.54 13.53 -5.95
N GLY A 228 -1.18 14.59 -5.23
CA GLY A 228 0.11 14.69 -4.54
C GLY A 228 0.29 13.61 -3.47
N LEU A 229 -0.75 13.32 -2.68
CA LEU A 229 -0.71 12.23 -1.70
C LEU A 229 -0.52 10.87 -2.38
N MET A 230 -1.20 10.61 -3.50
CA MET A 230 -1.10 9.35 -4.23
C MET A 230 0.25 9.20 -4.93
N HIS A 231 0.84 10.26 -5.50
CA HIS A 231 2.22 10.24 -6.02
C HIS A 231 3.20 9.78 -4.94
N ALA A 232 3.19 10.45 -3.78
CA ALA A 232 4.07 10.08 -2.66
C ALA A 232 3.77 8.69 -2.10
N PHE A 233 2.50 8.30 -1.99
CA PHE A 233 2.12 7.00 -1.45
C PHE A 233 2.55 5.85 -2.36
N MET A 234 2.27 5.92 -3.67
CA MET A 234 2.54 4.82 -4.61
C MET A 234 4.04 4.57 -4.79
N SER A 235 4.82 5.63 -5.02
CA SER A 235 6.28 5.58 -5.06
C SER A 235 6.87 5.04 -3.74
N SER A 236 6.43 5.55 -2.60
CA SER A 236 6.90 5.06 -1.28
C SER A 236 6.54 3.60 -1.02
N ALA A 237 5.35 3.14 -1.43
CA ALA A 237 4.91 1.76 -1.24
C ALA A 237 5.70 0.79 -2.15
N PHE A 238 5.97 1.21 -3.39
CA PHE A 238 6.74 0.43 -4.37
C PHE A 238 8.24 0.42 -4.06
N THR A 239 8.77 1.49 -3.44
CA THR A 239 10.19 1.56 -3.04
C THR A 239 10.43 0.92 -1.67
N LEU A 240 9.67 1.21 -0.62
CA LEU A 240 9.92 0.67 0.73
C LEU A 240 9.41 -0.76 0.96
N TRP A 241 8.45 -1.24 0.16
CA TRP A 241 7.81 -2.56 0.31
C TRP A 241 7.08 -2.77 1.64
N THR A 242 6.64 -1.69 2.27
CA THR A 242 5.74 -1.72 3.42
C THR A 242 4.38 -2.30 3.04
N ARG A 243 3.65 -2.83 4.03
CA ARG A 243 2.20 -3.03 3.86
C ARG A 243 1.54 -1.66 3.87
N CYS A 244 0.45 -1.48 3.12
CA CYS A 244 -0.19 -0.16 3.02
C CYS A 244 -0.52 0.47 4.38
N PHE A 245 -0.97 -0.30 5.37
CA PHE A 245 -1.24 0.22 6.72
C PHE A 245 0.02 0.60 7.52
N GLU A 246 1.18 -0.03 7.23
CA GLU A 246 2.47 0.34 7.84
C GLU A 246 2.93 1.68 7.27
N LEU A 247 2.76 1.90 5.96
CA LEU A 247 3.07 3.18 5.32
C LEU A 247 2.13 4.32 5.75
N LEU A 248 0.82 4.05 5.83
CA LEU A 248 -0.16 5.02 6.33
C LEU A 248 0.11 5.43 7.80
N SER A 249 0.78 4.58 8.59
CA SER A 249 1.16 4.92 9.97
C SER A 249 2.43 5.76 10.10
N LEU A 250 3.10 6.10 9.00
CA LEU A 250 4.32 6.92 9.03
C LEU A 250 4.02 8.32 9.58
N GLN A 251 4.81 8.75 10.57
CA GLN A 251 4.77 10.09 11.15
C GLN A 251 5.93 10.95 10.62
N ALA A 252 5.85 12.27 10.78
CA ALA A 252 6.93 13.17 10.36
C ALA A 252 8.27 12.86 11.07
N GLN A 253 8.25 12.43 12.33
CA GLN A 253 9.47 12.00 13.05
C GLN A 253 10.13 10.73 12.50
N ASP A 254 9.41 9.92 11.72
CA ASP A 254 9.97 8.75 11.04
C ASP A 254 10.73 9.14 9.76
N ALA A 255 10.78 10.42 9.39
CA ALA A 255 11.53 10.93 8.24
C ALA A 255 12.57 11.98 8.67
N ARG A 256 13.85 11.73 8.37
CA ARG A 256 14.94 12.69 8.56
C ARG A 256 15.43 13.17 7.20
N THR A 257 15.20 14.45 6.89
CA THR A 257 15.58 15.03 5.60
C THR A 257 16.99 15.61 5.61
N ASP A 258 17.40 16.12 4.44
CA ASP A 258 18.64 16.89 4.28
C ASP A 258 19.89 16.12 4.73
N CYS A 259 19.88 14.81 4.48
CA CYS A 259 21.00 13.91 4.79
C CYS A 259 21.97 13.87 3.61
N CYS A 260 23.26 13.76 3.93
CA CYS A 260 24.34 13.70 2.97
C CYS A 260 24.99 12.31 3.03
N GLY A 261 25.24 11.72 1.86
CA GLY A 261 25.91 10.42 1.73
C GLY A 261 27.35 10.45 2.23
N LEU A 262 27.96 9.27 2.35
CA LEU A 262 29.37 9.17 2.70
C LEU A 262 30.28 9.65 1.55
N ALA A 263 31.52 9.97 1.91
CA ALA A 263 32.58 10.21 0.94
C ALA A 263 32.79 8.96 0.05
N PRO A 264 33.19 9.12 -1.23
CA PRO A 264 33.55 10.38 -1.90
C PRO A 264 32.35 11.12 -2.54
N TYR A 265 31.17 10.51 -2.59
CA TYR A 265 30.08 10.99 -3.46
C TYR A 265 29.15 12.00 -2.81
N TYR A 266 29.02 12.02 -1.48
CA TYR A 266 28.22 13.01 -0.73
C TYR A 266 26.77 13.16 -1.22
N ALA A 267 26.19 12.09 -1.78
CA ALA A 267 24.91 12.15 -2.46
C ALA A 267 23.75 12.55 -1.52
N PRO A 268 22.92 13.53 -1.88
CA PRO A 268 21.80 13.96 -1.05
C PRO A 268 20.75 12.85 -0.96
N HIS A 269 20.20 12.65 0.24
CA HIS A 269 19.15 11.69 0.51
C HIS A 269 18.29 12.14 1.70
N PHE A 270 17.21 11.40 1.97
CA PHE A 270 16.58 11.40 3.29
C PHE A 270 16.55 10.00 3.87
N LYS A 271 16.35 9.90 5.19
CA LYS A 271 16.27 8.62 5.90
C LYS A 271 14.85 8.37 6.38
N ILE A 272 14.34 7.16 6.18
CA ILE A 272 13.06 6.70 6.73
C ILE A 272 13.30 5.65 7.81
N TYR A 273 12.60 5.77 8.94
CA TYR A 273 12.73 4.90 10.11
C TYR A 273 11.48 4.03 10.30
N LEU A 274 11.54 2.73 10.01
CA LEU A 274 10.36 1.83 10.06
C LEU A 274 10.22 1.06 11.37
N ASN A 275 10.28 1.77 12.50
CA ASN A 275 10.41 1.26 13.88
C ASN A 275 9.38 0.20 14.34
N HIS A 276 8.28 0.00 13.60
CA HIS A 276 7.15 -0.86 13.99
C HIS A 276 6.84 -1.99 13.00
N ARG A 277 7.74 -2.33 12.06
CA ARG A 277 7.52 -3.44 11.11
C ARG A 277 7.24 -4.79 11.78
N LYS A 278 6.16 -5.47 11.35
CA LYS A 278 5.69 -6.75 11.92
C LYS A 278 6.78 -7.83 12.00
N GLY A 279 7.62 -7.97 10.97
CA GLY A 279 8.65 -9.00 10.90
C GLY A 279 9.68 -8.89 12.02
N TRP A 280 10.00 -7.68 12.45
CA TRP A 280 11.10 -7.42 13.40
C TRP A 280 10.62 -7.26 14.85
N GLN A 281 9.29 -7.24 15.06
CA GLN A 281 8.69 -7.28 16.41
C GLN A 281 8.97 -8.59 17.16
N GLN A 282 9.41 -9.65 16.46
CA GLN A 282 9.72 -10.96 17.06
C GLN A 282 11.17 -11.12 17.52
N GLU A 283 12.12 -10.29 17.08
CA GLU A 283 13.54 -10.35 17.49
C GLU A 283 13.80 -9.68 18.85
N LYS A 284 12.90 -9.89 19.82
CA LYS A 284 13.08 -9.45 21.21
C LYS A 284 14.12 -10.33 21.93
N GLY A 285 15.38 -9.98 21.76
CA GLY A 285 16.51 -10.62 22.44
C GLY A 285 17.85 -10.52 21.70
N TYR A 286 17.88 -9.99 20.47
CA TYR A 286 19.12 -9.83 19.73
C TYR A 286 19.84 -8.52 20.10
N GLU A 287 21.05 -8.64 20.67
CA GLU A 287 21.92 -7.50 21.02
C GLU A 287 22.88 -7.08 19.89
N GLY A 288 22.63 -7.51 18.66
CA GLY A 288 23.37 -7.00 17.48
C GLY A 288 23.13 -5.50 17.24
N ARG A 289 23.99 -4.90 16.40
CA ARG A 289 23.90 -3.47 16.04
C ARG A 289 22.49 -3.12 15.51
N ARG A 290 21.79 -2.24 16.23
CA ARG A 290 20.43 -1.75 15.90
C ARG A 290 20.38 -0.76 14.74
N GLU A 291 21.25 -0.90 13.76
CA GLU A 291 21.31 -0.05 12.55
C GLU A 291 20.17 -0.37 11.56
N SER A 292 19.33 -1.35 11.86
CA SER A 292 18.51 -2.06 10.87
C SER A 292 17.30 -1.30 10.29
N ASN A 293 16.61 -0.43 11.03
CA ASN A 293 15.30 0.11 10.60
C ASN A 293 15.36 1.32 9.64
N VAL A 294 16.54 1.66 9.13
CA VAL A 294 16.81 2.92 8.46
C VAL A 294 16.98 2.71 6.95
N TYR A 295 16.17 3.40 6.16
CA TYR A 295 16.18 3.33 4.70
C TYR A 295 16.71 4.66 4.17
N ASP A 296 17.88 4.62 3.53
CA ASP A 296 18.46 5.78 2.86
C ASP A 296 17.84 5.91 1.47
N ILE A 297 16.99 6.92 1.28
CA ILE A 297 16.23 7.17 0.06
C ILE A 297 16.94 8.23 -0.77
N TYR A 298 17.62 7.76 -1.81
CA TYR A 298 18.26 8.56 -2.85
C TYR A 298 17.31 8.77 -4.03
N GLN A 299 17.59 9.79 -4.86
CA GLN A 299 16.90 9.97 -6.13
C GLN A 299 17.06 8.74 -7.03
N GLN A 300 15.94 8.29 -7.59
CA GLN A 300 15.86 7.10 -8.44
C GLN A 300 15.93 7.48 -9.93
N ASP A 301 16.26 6.49 -10.75
CA ASP A 301 16.44 6.57 -12.21
C ASP A 301 15.13 6.44 -13.03
N ILE A 302 14.00 6.25 -12.35
CA ILE A 302 12.68 6.07 -12.94
C ILE A 302 11.72 6.99 -12.19
N ASP A 303 11.36 8.11 -12.81
CA ASP A 303 10.58 9.20 -12.20
C ASP A 303 9.27 8.73 -11.57
N GLU A 304 8.58 7.76 -12.19
CA GLU A 304 7.28 7.29 -11.67
C GLU A 304 7.38 6.52 -10.35
N ILE A 305 8.55 5.95 -10.05
CA ILE A 305 8.81 5.25 -8.78
C ILE A 305 9.81 6.00 -7.91
N ASP A 306 10.19 7.23 -8.27
CA ASP A 306 11.14 8.02 -7.50
C ASP A 306 10.53 8.54 -6.20
N MET A 307 10.69 7.75 -5.16
CA MET A 307 10.25 8.13 -3.82
C MET A 307 10.92 9.42 -3.37
N TYR A 308 12.16 9.72 -3.78
CA TYR A 308 12.86 10.92 -3.33
C TYR A 308 12.13 12.20 -3.73
N THR A 309 11.76 12.33 -5.01
CA THR A 309 11.06 13.50 -5.53
C THR A 309 9.62 13.56 -5.02
N HIS A 310 8.84 12.49 -5.19
CA HIS A 310 7.40 12.53 -4.87
C HIS A 310 7.11 12.69 -3.38
N PHE A 311 7.89 12.06 -2.49
CA PHE A 311 7.74 12.21 -1.05
C PHE A 311 8.02 13.65 -0.60
N ASN A 312 9.10 14.27 -1.09
CA ASN A 312 9.44 15.66 -0.77
C ASN A 312 8.41 16.64 -1.32
N ARG A 313 7.91 16.42 -2.55
CA ARG A 313 6.88 17.26 -3.17
C ARG A 313 5.58 17.25 -2.37
N TRP A 314 5.11 16.07 -1.96
CA TRP A 314 3.94 15.95 -1.08
C TRP A 314 4.15 16.63 0.27
N ARG A 315 5.32 16.44 0.90
CA ARG A 315 5.67 17.15 2.15
C ARG A 315 5.55 18.66 2.00
N ASN A 316 6.13 19.22 0.95
CA ASN A 316 6.12 20.66 0.71
C ASN A 316 4.69 21.20 0.48
N LEU A 317 3.86 20.48 -0.30
CA LEU A 317 2.45 20.81 -0.52
C LEU A 317 1.64 20.76 0.80
N LEU A 318 1.88 19.73 1.62
CA LEU A 318 1.20 19.54 2.91
C LEU A 318 1.59 20.62 3.92
N GLU A 319 2.89 20.92 4.08
CA GLU A 319 3.38 21.99 4.97
C GLU A 319 2.93 23.39 4.48
N GLY A 320 2.90 23.62 3.16
CA GLY A 320 2.34 24.83 2.56
C GLY A 320 0.86 25.01 2.89
N TYR A 321 0.06 23.95 2.78
CA TYR A 321 -1.38 23.96 3.10
C TYR A 321 -1.63 24.26 4.58
N LEU A 322 -0.84 23.68 5.48
CA LEU A 322 -0.93 23.93 6.92
C LEU A 322 -0.45 25.35 7.28
N GLY A 323 0.51 25.87 6.52
CA GLY A 323 1.23 27.11 6.79
C GLY A 323 2.28 26.97 7.90
N GLU A 324 2.59 25.75 8.32
CA GLU A 324 3.57 25.39 9.35
C GLU A 324 4.18 24.02 9.02
N LYS A 325 5.39 23.76 9.54
CA LYS A 325 6.05 22.45 9.38
C LYS A 325 5.32 21.37 10.17
N LEU A 326 5.37 20.14 9.69
CA LEU A 326 4.79 18.99 10.39
C LEU A 326 5.45 18.80 11.76
N SER A 327 4.64 18.62 12.80
CA SER A 327 5.12 18.19 14.11
C SER A 327 5.53 16.73 14.07
N GLY A 328 6.47 16.29 14.92
CA GLY A 328 7.00 14.93 14.89
C GLY A 328 5.92 13.83 14.95
N GLU A 329 4.85 14.05 15.71
CA GLU A 329 3.72 13.12 15.86
C GLU A 329 2.67 13.20 14.73
N ASP A 330 2.75 14.19 13.84
CA ASP A 330 1.79 14.34 12.73
C ASP A 330 1.95 13.22 11.71
N SER A 331 0.82 12.68 11.24
CA SER A 331 0.82 11.66 10.19
C SER A 331 1.21 12.26 8.85
N PHE A 332 2.18 11.63 8.19
CA PHE A 332 2.66 12.01 6.87
C PHE A 332 1.65 11.70 5.74
N PHE A 333 0.77 10.72 5.96
CA PHE A 333 -0.37 10.39 5.10
C PHE A 333 -1.69 10.67 5.86
N PRO A 334 -2.02 11.95 6.09
CA PRO A 334 -3.11 12.37 6.95
C PRO A 334 -4.49 12.06 6.36
N HIS A 335 -5.51 12.05 7.20
CA HIS A 335 -6.89 11.94 6.76
C HIS A 335 -7.32 13.20 5.99
N LEU A 336 -7.41 13.05 4.66
CA LEU A 336 -8.12 13.98 3.78
C LEU A 336 -9.63 13.76 3.93
N SER A 337 -10.39 14.87 3.98
CA SER A 337 -11.85 14.84 3.97
C SER A 337 -12.40 15.50 2.70
N PRO A 338 -13.64 15.18 2.26
CA PRO A 338 -14.13 15.56 0.92
C PRO A 338 -14.23 17.06 0.64
N ASN A 339 -14.10 17.91 1.66
CA ASN A 339 -14.09 19.38 1.55
C ASN A 339 -12.67 19.97 1.65
N GLY A 340 -11.62 19.17 1.46
CA GLY A 340 -10.22 19.60 1.49
C GLY A 340 -9.60 19.72 2.88
N VAL A 341 -10.37 19.56 3.96
CA VAL A 341 -9.82 19.71 5.31
C VAL A 341 -8.94 18.52 5.68
N ILE A 342 -7.64 18.78 5.83
CA ILE A 342 -6.63 17.82 6.28
C ILE A 342 -6.65 17.68 7.82
N ARG A 343 -6.44 16.47 8.34
CA ARG A 343 -6.25 16.22 9.77
C ARG A 343 -4.98 15.40 10.02
N THR A 344 -3.88 16.07 10.35
CA THR A 344 -2.57 15.47 10.61
C THR A 344 -2.54 14.53 11.82
N THR A 345 -3.30 14.86 12.87
CA THR A 345 -3.50 14.03 14.08
C THR A 345 -4.14 12.65 13.84
N ARG A 346 -4.52 12.33 12.60
CA ARG A 346 -5.10 11.03 12.22
C ARG A 346 -4.65 10.63 10.82
N ALA A 347 -3.95 9.51 10.71
CA ALA A 347 -3.65 8.86 9.44
C ALA A 347 -4.91 8.56 8.60
N MET A 348 -4.76 8.58 7.27
CA MET A 348 -5.77 8.11 6.34
C MET A 348 -6.12 6.64 6.62
N SER A 349 -7.40 6.29 6.53
CA SER A 349 -7.87 4.90 6.65
C SER A 349 -7.54 4.09 5.39
N TYR A 350 -7.25 2.80 5.57
CA TYR A 350 -7.04 1.87 4.45
C TYR A 350 -8.20 1.89 3.44
N ASP A 351 -9.45 1.97 3.89
CA ASP A 351 -10.61 2.02 2.99
C ASP A 351 -10.64 3.27 2.12
N SER A 352 -10.13 4.40 2.64
CA SER A 352 -9.99 5.66 1.89
C SER A 352 -8.90 5.54 0.83
N LEU A 353 -7.74 5.00 1.20
CA LEU A 353 -6.66 4.68 0.27
C LEU A 353 -7.12 3.69 -0.81
N GLN A 354 -7.85 2.63 -0.45
CA GLN A 354 -8.36 1.63 -1.39
C GLN A 354 -9.37 2.25 -2.37
N THR A 355 -10.18 3.21 -1.91
CA THR A 355 -11.11 3.98 -2.76
C THR A 355 -10.36 4.85 -3.75
N LEU A 356 -9.33 5.58 -3.30
CA LEU A 356 -8.43 6.35 -4.18
C LEU A 356 -7.73 5.43 -5.19
N LEU A 357 -7.15 4.33 -4.74
CA LEU A 357 -6.43 3.38 -5.59
C LEU A 357 -7.33 2.79 -6.68
N VAL A 358 -8.56 2.37 -6.36
CA VAL A 358 -9.53 1.88 -7.35
C VAL A 358 -9.88 2.97 -8.36
N ARG A 359 -10.07 4.22 -7.91
CA ARG A 359 -10.32 5.37 -8.80
C ARG A 359 -9.13 5.63 -9.74
N PHE A 360 -7.91 5.61 -9.22
CA PHE A 360 -6.68 5.80 -10.00
C PHE A 360 -6.47 4.68 -11.03
N CYS A 361 -6.66 3.41 -10.64
CA CYS A 361 -6.59 2.27 -11.57
C CYS A 361 -7.60 2.41 -12.70
N LYS A 362 -8.88 2.70 -12.37
CA LYS A 362 -9.93 2.89 -13.37
C LYS A 362 -9.62 4.03 -14.33
N SER A 363 -9.20 5.19 -13.82
CA SER A 363 -8.90 6.36 -14.67
C SER A 363 -7.64 6.18 -15.52
N ALA A 364 -6.65 5.42 -15.05
CA ALA A 364 -5.46 5.03 -15.83
C ALA A 364 -5.71 3.83 -16.78
N GLY A 365 -6.93 3.29 -16.84
CA GLY A 365 -7.25 2.12 -17.65
C GLY A 365 -6.48 0.87 -17.24
N VAL A 366 -6.44 0.58 -15.94
CA VAL A 366 -5.89 -0.66 -15.36
C VAL A 366 -7.02 -1.43 -14.68
N ASP A 367 -7.43 -2.54 -15.29
CA ASP A 367 -8.60 -3.32 -14.88
C ASP A 367 -8.34 -4.26 -13.68
N LYS A 368 -7.12 -4.27 -13.13
CA LYS A 368 -6.74 -5.09 -11.97
C LYS A 368 -7.09 -4.40 -10.65
N ARG A 369 -7.56 -5.18 -9.67
CA ARG A 369 -7.87 -4.71 -8.32
C ARG A 369 -6.73 -5.01 -7.34
N TYR A 370 -5.88 -4.01 -7.12
CA TYR A 370 -4.78 -4.10 -6.15
C TYR A 370 -5.24 -3.99 -4.69
N THR A 371 -4.41 -4.50 -3.78
CA THR A 371 -4.67 -4.55 -2.33
C THR A 371 -3.41 -4.18 -1.50
N THR A 372 -3.51 -4.24 -0.16
CA THR A 372 -2.42 -3.96 0.81
C THR A 372 -1.01 -4.45 0.48
N HIS A 373 -0.86 -5.53 -0.30
CA HIS A 373 0.42 -6.19 -0.58
C HIS A 373 0.89 -6.07 -2.04
N SER A 374 0.12 -5.43 -2.93
CA SER A 374 0.41 -5.38 -4.37
C SER A 374 1.67 -4.59 -4.72
N PHE A 375 1.86 -3.39 -4.12
CA PHE A 375 3.08 -2.59 -4.26
C PHE A 375 4.31 -3.31 -3.70
N ARG A 376 4.18 -3.93 -2.52
CA ARG A 376 5.23 -4.74 -1.87
C ARG A 376 5.68 -5.89 -2.76
N ARG A 377 4.76 -6.55 -3.46
CA ARG A 377 5.07 -7.65 -4.37
C ARG A 377 5.73 -7.13 -5.65
N GLY A 378 5.13 -6.10 -6.24
CA GLY A 378 5.63 -5.40 -7.43
C GLY A 378 7.07 -4.94 -7.32
N GLY A 379 7.37 -4.12 -6.31
CA GLY A 379 8.71 -3.59 -6.10
C GLY A 379 9.76 -4.66 -5.80
N ALA A 380 9.41 -5.68 -5.02
CA ALA A 380 10.30 -6.80 -4.71
C ALA A 380 10.58 -7.66 -5.96
N GLN A 381 9.55 -7.97 -6.75
CA GLN A 381 9.71 -8.67 -8.03
C GLN A 381 10.49 -7.84 -9.05
N TYR A 382 10.25 -6.53 -9.12
CA TYR A 382 11.03 -5.62 -9.97
C TYR A 382 12.51 -5.67 -9.60
N ARG A 383 12.89 -5.41 -8.34
CA ARG A 383 14.31 -5.43 -7.93
C ARG A 383 14.93 -6.83 -8.01
N PHE A 384 14.17 -7.91 -7.89
CA PHE A 384 14.72 -9.27 -8.01
C PHE A 384 14.87 -9.75 -9.47
N MET A 385 13.91 -9.44 -10.35
CA MET A 385 13.75 -10.08 -11.66
C MET A 385 13.72 -9.08 -12.82
N SER A 386 12.91 -8.03 -12.74
CA SER A 386 12.61 -7.18 -13.90
C SER A 386 13.51 -5.96 -14.05
N ALA A 387 14.30 -5.61 -13.03
CA ALA A 387 15.27 -4.52 -13.11
C ALA A 387 16.38 -4.84 -14.12
N PRO A 388 17.01 -3.81 -14.74
CA PRO A 388 18.13 -4.01 -15.65
C PRO A 388 19.27 -4.80 -15.02
N ILE A 389 20.02 -5.54 -15.84
CA ILE A 389 21.20 -6.29 -15.41
C ILE A 389 22.18 -5.34 -14.69
N GLY A 390 22.71 -5.77 -13.55
CA GLY A 390 23.52 -4.92 -12.65
C GLY A 390 22.72 -4.01 -11.70
N LYS A 391 21.41 -3.80 -11.92
CA LYS A 391 20.49 -3.10 -10.99
C LYS A 391 19.57 -4.04 -10.21
N ARG A 392 19.61 -5.34 -10.50
CA ARG A 392 18.94 -6.40 -9.73
C ARG A 392 19.59 -6.62 -8.37
N TRP A 393 18.80 -7.04 -7.39
CA TRP A 393 19.22 -7.23 -6.00
C TRP A 393 19.29 -8.70 -5.63
N SER A 394 20.33 -9.07 -4.88
CA SER A 394 20.48 -10.42 -4.31
C SER A 394 19.34 -10.75 -3.33
N LEU A 395 19.07 -12.03 -3.14
CA LEU A 395 18.03 -12.49 -2.19
C LEU A 395 18.25 -11.95 -0.75
N ASN A 396 19.51 -11.75 -0.35
CA ASN A 396 19.86 -11.13 0.94
C ASN A 396 19.45 -9.66 1.03
N GLN A 397 19.68 -8.87 -0.04
CA GLN A 397 19.21 -7.48 -0.13
C GLN A 397 17.68 -7.42 -0.15
N ILE A 398 17.01 -8.30 -0.92
CA ILE A 398 15.54 -8.39 -0.93
C ILE A 398 15.02 -8.68 0.50
N ARG A 399 15.58 -9.69 1.16
CA ARG A 399 15.19 -10.13 2.52
C ARG A 399 15.30 -8.99 3.53
N TRP A 400 16.44 -8.29 3.54
CA TRP A 400 16.69 -7.16 4.43
C TRP A 400 15.71 -6.00 4.15
N TRP A 401 15.62 -5.56 2.89
CA TRP A 401 14.85 -4.38 2.53
C TRP A 401 13.33 -4.53 2.70
N GLY A 402 12.76 -5.70 2.39
CA GLY A 402 11.37 -5.97 2.71
C GLY A 402 11.11 -6.33 4.17
N GLY A 403 12.14 -6.44 5.00
CA GLY A 403 12.02 -6.74 6.42
C GLY A 403 11.47 -8.13 6.73
N TRP A 404 11.93 -9.14 5.99
CA TRP A 404 11.65 -10.55 6.28
C TRP A 404 12.56 -11.04 7.42
N ALA A 405 11.99 -11.73 8.41
CA ALA A 405 12.73 -12.10 9.62
C ALA A 405 13.77 -13.20 9.37
N VAL A 406 14.79 -13.32 10.24
CA VAL A 406 15.86 -14.34 10.11
C VAL A 406 15.30 -15.78 10.21
N GLY A 407 14.13 -15.97 10.84
CA GLY A 407 13.43 -17.25 10.95
C GLY A 407 12.17 -17.43 10.07
N GLU A 408 11.78 -16.48 9.22
CA GLU A 408 10.69 -16.72 8.26
C GLU A 408 11.14 -17.71 7.18
N ASN A 409 10.32 -18.73 6.87
CA ASN A 409 10.69 -19.76 5.90
C ASN A 409 10.94 -19.14 4.51
N VAL A 410 12.14 -19.36 3.99
CA VAL A 410 12.62 -18.92 2.68
C VAL A 410 11.66 -19.33 1.57
N ASP A 411 10.99 -20.49 1.66
CA ASP A 411 9.95 -20.94 0.72
C ASP A 411 8.83 -19.92 0.55
N THR A 412 8.51 -19.14 1.58
CA THR A 412 7.44 -18.13 1.54
C THR A 412 7.89 -16.89 0.76
N LEU A 413 9.16 -16.49 0.91
CA LEU A 413 9.77 -15.42 0.12
C LEU A 413 9.96 -15.87 -1.34
N ILE A 414 10.45 -17.09 -1.55
CA ILE A 414 10.62 -17.67 -2.87
C ILE A 414 9.26 -17.76 -3.58
N LYS A 415 8.20 -18.32 -2.99
CA LYS A 415 6.85 -18.30 -3.61
C LYS A 415 6.37 -16.89 -3.95
N TYR A 416 6.57 -15.93 -3.06
CA TYR A 416 6.17 -14.53 -3.29
C TYR A 416 6.83 -13.91 -4.54
N LEU A 417 8.09 -14.28 -4.83
CA LEU A 417 8.86 -13.84 -5.99
C LEU A 417 8.62 -14.73 -7.23
N VAL A 418 8.74 -16.05 -7.07
CA VAL A 418 8.93 -17.10 -8.08
C VAL A 418 7.63 -17.79 -8.52
N ASP A 419 6.49 -17.65 -7.83
CA ASP A 419 5.18 -18.16 -8.32
C ASP A 419 4.76 -17.55 -9.68
N SER A 420 5.45 -16.50 -10.13
CA SER A 420 5.33 -15.92 -11.47
C SER A 420 6.32 -16.51 -12.50
N LEU A 421 7.46 -17.06 -12.08
CA LEU A 421 8.49 -17.64 -12.97
C LEU A 421 8.12 -19.04 -13.45
N GLN A 422 7.35 -19.81 -12.68
CA GLN A 422 6.89 -21.14 -13.09
C GLN A 422 6.11 -21.15 -14.41
N SER A 423 5.46 -20.03 -14.79
CA SER A 423 4.82 -19.90 -16.12
C SER A 423 5.78 -19.56 -17.27
N PHE A 424 6.99 -19.07 -16.97
CA PHE A 424 8.05 -18.84 -17.97
C PHE A 424 8.90 -20.10 -18.18
N GLU A 425 9.27 -20.80 -17.09
CA GLU A 425 10.13 -21.99 -17.13
C GLU A 425 9.43 -23.25 -17.69
N THR A 426 8.09 -23.28 -17.72
CA THR A 426 7.32 -24.41 -18.29
C THR A 426 7.07 -24.29 -19.79
N GLY A 427 7.43 -23.17 -20.42
CA GLY A 427 7.18 -22.85 -21.82
C GLY A 427 8.27 -23.30 -22.79
N PHE A 428 8.57 -24.59 -22.88
CA PHE A 428 9.62 -25.16 -23.75
C PHE A 428 9.37 -25.05 -25.27
N GLY A 429 8.32 -24.34 -25.72
CA GLY A 429 8.00 -24.16 -27.15
C GLY A 429 9.09 -23.45 -27.96
N HIS A 430 10.04 -22.80 -27.30
CA HIS A 430 11.20 -22.15 -27.91
C HIS A 430 12.40 -23.09 -28.16
N LEU A 431 12.34 -24.38 -27.79
CA LEU A 431 13.44 -25.35 -28.00
C LEU A 431 13.86 -25.54 -29.46
N LEU A 432 12.99 -25.21 -30.43
CA LEU A 432 13.30 -25.24 -31.87
C LEU A 432 13.67 -23.87 -32.44
N HIS A 433 13.86 -22.85 -31.59
CA HIS A 433 14.32 -21.54 -32.04
C HIS A 433 15.79 -21.64 -32.51
N PRO A 434 16.15 -21.13 -33.70
CA PRO A 434 17.48 -21.35 -34.28
C PRO A 434 18.61 -20.66 -33.51
N ILE A 435 18.27 -19.64 -32.72
CA ILE A 435 19.18 -19.05 -31.72
C ILE A 435 18.77 -19.64 -30.37
N PRO A 436 19.63 -20.40 -29.67
CA PRO A 436 19.32 -20.92 -28.34
C PRO A 436 19.07 -19.78 -27.36
N ILE A 437 17.80 -19.55 -27.04
CA ILE A 437 17.43 -18.82 -25.83
C ILE A 437 17.80 -19.77 -24.70
N GLN A 438 18.79 -19.42 -23.86
CA GLN A 438 19.30 -20.27 -22.77
C GLN A 438 18.80 -19.75 -21.40
N PRO A 439 17.49 -19.78 -21.10
CA PRO A 439 16.95 -19.23 -19.84
C PRO A 439 17.43 -19.98 -18.59
N ASP A 440 18.00 -21.16 -18.77
CA ASP A 440 18.52 -22.10 -17.77
C ASP A 440 20.01 -21.86 -17.41
N MET A 441 20.81 -21.32 -18.34
CA MET A 441 22.26 -21.13 -18.16
C MET A 441 22.64 -19.94 -17.26
N SER A 442 21.74 -18.96 -17.12
CA SER A 442 21.84 -17.92 -16.10
C SER A 442 20.46 -17.47 -15.68
N PHE A 443 20.33 -16.76 -14.57
CA PHE A 443 19.06 -16.21 -14.11
C PHE A 443 18.35 -15.42 -15.23
N MET A 444 17.16 -15.89 -15.65
CA MET A 444 16.37 -15.36 -16.76
C MET A 444 17.11 -15.23 -18.11
N GLY A 445 18.18 -16.00 -18.35
CA GLY A 445 18.99 -15.90 -19.57
C GLY A 445 19.84 -14.63 -19.70
N ASP A 446 20.01 -13.86 -18.61
CA ASP A 446 20.79 -12.60 -18.56
C ASP A 446 22.13 -12.62 -19.32
N HIS A 447 22.87 -13.73 -19.28
CA HIS A 447 24.15 -13.87 -19.98
C HIS A 447 24.02 -13.66 -21.50
N THR A 448 22.86 -13.99 -22.10
CA THR A 448 22.56 -13.77 -23.52
C THR A 448 22.48 -12.27 -23.83
N ALA A 449 21.88 -11.47 -22.94
CA ALA A 449 21.71 -10.03 -23.13
C ALA A 449 23.00 -9.22 -22.94
N VAL A 450 24.05 -9.82 -22.36
CA VAL A 450 25.40 -9.25 -22.23
C VAL A 450 26.46 -10.00 -23.05
N ALA A 451 26.07 -11.01 -23.82
CA ALA A 451 26.96 -11.75 -24.70
C ALA A 451 27.35 -10.90 -25.92
N ALA A 452 28.53 -11.19 -26.47
CA ALA A 452 28.86 -10.74 -27.82
C ALA A 452 27.99 -11.50 -28.84
N VAL A 453 27.53 -10.80 -29.87
CA VAL A 453 26.70 -11.37 -30.95
C VAL A 453 27.37 -12.62 -31.53
N THR A 454 26.64 -13.73 -31.51
CA THR A 454 27.12 -15.02 -31.99
C THR A 454 27.10 -15.09 -33.53
N ALA A 455 27.91 -15.99 -34.08
CA ALA A 455 27.93 -16.22 -35.53
C ALA A 455 26.57 -16.70 -36.07
N GLU A 456 25.74 -17.35 -35.24
CA GLU A 456 24.42 -17.82 -35.67
C GLU A 456 23.37 -16.70 -35.66
N GLU A 457 23.38 -15.82 -34.66
CA GLU A 457 22.55 -14.60 -34.68
C GLU A 457 22.86 -13.74 -35.91
N PHE A 458 24.14 -13.60 -36.26
CA PHE A 458 24.55 -12.90 -37.48
C PHE A 458 24.08 -13.60 -38.76
N ARG A 459 24.10 -14.95 -38.82
CA ARG A 459 23.52 -15.71 -39.94
C ARG A 459 22.01 -15.55 -40.03
N GLN A 460 21.27 -15.59 -38.91
CA GLN A 460 19.83 -15.40 -38.92
C GLN A 460 19.45 -13.98 -39.36
N PHE A 461 20.21 -12.96 -38.95
CA PHE A 461 20.08 -11.59 -39.46
C PHE A 461 20.32 -11.52 -40.98
N GLY A 462 21.41 -12.13 -41.47
CA GLY A 462 21.70 -12.22 -42.91
C GLY A 462 20.62 -12.96 -43.69
N ASN A 463 20.09 -14.07 -43.16
CA ASN A 463 19.00 -14.83 -43.76
C ASN A 463 17.69 -14.03 -43.80
N ALA A 464 17.39 -13.25 -42.76
CA ALA A 464 16.21 -12.37 -42.73
C ALA A 464 16.32 -11.24 -43.77
N ILE A 465 17.51 -10.65 -43.92
CA ILE A 465 17.80 -9.67 -44.98
C ILE A 465 17.65 -10.31 -46.36
N ASN A 466 18.23 -11.49 -46.59
CA ASN A 466 18.14 -12.18 -47.88
C ASN A 466 16.68 -12.50 -48.24
N ARG A 467 15.87 -12.99 -47.29
CA ARG A 467 14.43 -13.21 -47.51
C ARG A 467 13.69 -11.92 -47.88
N LYS A 468 13.97 -10.80 -47.20
CA LYS A 468 13.41 -9.48 -47.55
C LYS A 468 13.83 -9.04 -48.97
N PHE A 469 15.06 -9.33 -49.39
CA PHE A 469 15.51 -9.09 -50.76
C PHE A 469 14.81 -10.01 -51.77
N ASP A 470 14.68 -11.30 -51.48
CA ASP A 470 13.97 -12.27 -52.34
C ASP A 470 12.48 -11.90 -52.49
N GLU A 471 11.84 -11.43 -51.42
CA GLU A 471 10.47 -10.86 -51.45
C GLU A 471 10.38 -9.64 -52.40
N ILE A 472 11.32 -8.69 -52.29
CA ILE A 472 11.39 -7.51 -53.17
C ILE A 472 11.66 -7.91 -54.62
N VAL A 473 12.60 -8.83 -54.87
CA VAL A 473 12.92 -9.33 -56.22
C VAL A 473 11.73 -10.06 -56.82
N THR A 474 11.03 -10.87 -56.02
CA THR A 474 9.79 -11.54 -56.44
C THR A 474 8.71 -10.52 -56.80
N LEU A 475 8.52 -9.47 -56.00
CA LEU A 475 7.57 -8.39 -56.27
C LEU A 475 7.90 -7.63 -57.58
N VAL A 476 9.19 -7.35 -57.83
CA VAL A 476 9.67 -6.64 -59.03
C VAL A 476 9.58 -7.52 -60.29
N THR A 477 9.90 -8.81 -60.19
CA THR A 477 9.87 -9.76 -61.33
C THR A 477 8.48 -10.32 -61.64
N SER A 478 7.54 -10.28 -60.70
CA SER A 478 6.13 -10.63 -60.91
C SER A 478 5.27 -9.46 -61.41
N ALA A 479 5.83 -8.25 -61.46
CA ALA A 479 5.19 -7.12 -62.15
C ALA A 479 5.15 -7.40 -63.67
N PRO A 480 3.98 -7.38 -64.33
CA PRO A 480 3.89 -7.65 -65.75
C PRO A 480 4.62 -6.55 -66.55
N PRO A 481 5.27 -6.89 -67.68
CA PRO A 481 6.02 -5.92 -68.46
C PRO A 481 5.10 -4.80 -68.96
N LEU A 482 5.47 -3.56 -68.62
CA LEU A 482 4.79 -2.35 -69.09
C LEU A 482 4.81 -2.33 -70.62
N SER A 483 3.65 -2.65 -71.20
CA SER A 483 3.44 -2.62 -72.65
C SER A 483 3.44 -1.16 -73.10
N ILE A 484 4.55 -0.70 -73.68
CA ILE A 484 4.68 0.64 -74.24
C ILE A 484 3.69 0.76 -75.41
N PRO A 485 2.67 1.62 -75.35
CA PRO A 485 1.74 1.80 -76.47
C PRO A 485 2.41 2.65 -77.54
N HIS A 486 2.72 2.05 -78.69
CA HIS A 486 3.07 2.83 -79.88
C HIS A 486 1.86 3.69 -80.28
N SER A 487 2.08 4.99 -80.34
CA SER A 487 1.05 5.96 -80.69
C SER A 487 0.64 5.81 -82.16
N ASN A 488 -0.65 5.65 -82.42
CA ASN A 488 -1.28 6.08 -83.67
C ASN A 488 -2.69 6.57 -83.39
N ALA A 489 -3.09 7.63 -84.10
CA ALA A 489 -4.22 8.47 -83.73
C ALA A 489 -5.45 8.28 -84.64
N MET A 490 -6.61 8.72 -84.12
CA MET A 490 -7.91 8.84 -84.81
C MET A 490 -8.58 7.47 -85.13
N ASN A 491 -9.92 7.29 -85.06
CA ASN A 491 -11.01 8.29 -85.04
C ASN A 491 -12.34 7.70 -84.47
N VAL A 492 -13.27 8.59 -84.08
CA VAL A 492 -14.76 8.42 -84.11
C VAL A 492 -15.51 7.53 -83.09
N ASP A 493 -16.37 8.22 -82.31
CA ASP A 493 -17.73 7.94 -81.75
C ASP A 493 -18.13 6.76 -80.83
N GLN A 494 -18.50 7.15 -79.58
CA GLN A 494 -19.69 6.78 -78.77
C GLN A 494 -20.03 5.30 -78.36
N PRO A 495 -20.85 5.08 -77.29
CA PRO A 495 -21.12 5.89 -76.09
C PRO A 495 -20.97 5.08 -74.75
N CYS A 496 -21.16 5.77 -73.62
CA CYS A 496 -21.08 5.25 -72.24
C CYS A 496 -22.25 4.30 -71.86
N PRO A 497 -22.08 3.39 -70.88
CA PRO A 497 -22.82 3.62 -69.64
C PRO A 497 -22.06 3.37 -68.32
N THR A 498 -22.36 4.26 -67.38
CA THR A 498 -22.40 4.16 -65.91
C THR A 498 -22.31 2.77 -65.27
N GLU A 499 -21.40 2.59 -64.30
CA GLU A 499 -21.81 2.34 -62.90
C GLU A 499 -20.70 2.57 -61.86
N ARG A 500 -21.11 3.08 -60.68
CA ARG A 500 -20.23 3.22 -59.51
C ARG A 500 -20.23 1.91 -58.74
N LEU A 501 -19.07 1.28 -58.56
CA LEU A 501 -18.88 0.25 -57.54
C LEU A 501 -18.01 0.75 -56.40
N VAL A 502 -18.54 0.57 -55.20
CA VAL A 502 -18.02 1.06 -53.92
C VAL A 502 -16.77 0.27 -53.53
N TYR A 503 -15.71 0.96 -53.09
CA TYR A 503 -14.57 0.32 -52.44
C TYR A 503 -14.92 -0.09 -51.00
N PRO A 504 -14.89 -1.38 -50.63
CA PRO A 504 -14.52 -1.77 -49.28
C PRO A 504 -12.99 -1.70 -49.18
N ARG A 505 -12.45 -0.88 -48.26
CA ARG A 505 -11.01 -0.81 -47.96
C ARG A 505 -10.73 -1.71 -46.76
N PRO A 506 -10.08 -2.88 -46.91
CA PRO A 506 -9.65 -3.68 -45.78
C PRO A 506 -8.52 -2.99 -45.02
N LEU A 507 -8.40 -3.35 -43.73
CA LEU A 507 -7.45 -2.78 -42.79
C LEU A 507 -6.00 -3.12 -43.19
N TYR A 508 -5.12 -2.12 -43.16
CA TYR A 508 -3.69 -2.36 -43.18
C TYR A 508 -3.18 -2.67 -41.77
N PHE A 509 -2.38 -3.72 -41.69
CA PHE A 509 -1.61 -4.13 -40.51
C PHE A 509 -0.12 -3.80 -40.75
N GLU A 510 0.68 -3.85 -39.68
CA GLU A 510 2.15 -3.75 -39.61
C GLU A 510 2.82 -2.37 -39.74
N ASP A 511 3.35 -1.93 -38.59
CA ASP A 511 4.75 -1.62 -38.30
C ASP A 511 5.78 -1.60 -39.46
N GLY A 512 6.66 -0.59 -39.47
CA GLY A 512 7.78 -0.51 -40.40
C GLY A 512 8.69 0.71 -40.26
N ILE A 513 9.69 0.60 -39.38
CA ILE A 513 10.94 1.38 -39.24
C ILE A 513 11.40 2.18 -40.48
N GLY A 514 11.80 3.46 -40.29
CA GLY A 514 12.76 4.12 -41.19
C GLY A 514 12.76 5.64 -41.17
N GLY A 515 13.84 6.29 -40.68
CA GLY A 515 13.90 7.77 -40.66
C GLY A 515 15.15 8.41 -40.02
N ILE A 516 16.36 7.92 -40.31
CA ILE A 516 17.61 8.62 -39.95
C ILE A 516 18.09 9.42 -41.16
N HIS A 517 18.14 10.75 -41.04
CA HIS A 517 18.85 11.63 -41.98
C HIS A 517 20.22 12.04 -41.40
N GLN A 518 21.23 12.06 -42.27
CA GLN A 518 22.59 12.52 -41.95
C GLN A 518 22.72 14.05 -42.02
N ALA A 519 23.45 14.63 -41.07
CA ALA A 519 24.35 15.78 -41.24
C ALA A 519 25.30 15.83 -40.01
N SER A 520 26.54 15.34 -40.12
CA SER A 520 27.72 16.14 -40.50
C SER A 520 28.11 17.19 -39.45
N GLY A 521 29.04 16.82 -38.55
CA GLY A 521 29.68 17.72 -37.59
C GLY A 521 30.96 17.09 -37.02
N THR A 522 32.12 17.60 -37.43
CA THR A 522 33.44 17.06 -37.08
C THR A 522 33.81 17.31 -35.61
N CYS A 523 34.38 16.31 -34.93
CA CYS A 523 35.14 16.53 -33.69
C CYS A 523 36.55 15.93 -33.82
N ARG A 524 37.55 16.66 -33.32
CA ARG A 524 38.98 16.32 -33.42
C ARG A 524 39.42 15.39 -32.29
N ASP A 525 40.47 14.62 -32.55
CA ASP A 525 41.29 13.98 -31.53
C ASP A 525 41.77 14.96 -30.46
N LEU A 526 41.85 14.50 -29.20
CA LEU A 526 42.94 14.85 -28.28
C LEU A 526 43.16 13.69 -27.29
N ALA A 527 44.44 13.44 -26.96
CA ALA A 527 44.91 12.20 -26.37
C ALA A 527 44.84 12.15 -24.83
N ALA A 528 44.89 10.94 -24.29
CA ALA A 528 45.17 10.68 -22.87
C ALA A 528 46.65 10.90 -22.51
N PRO A 529 46.95 11.35 -21.28
CA PRO A 529 48.24 11.10 -20.62
C PRO A 529 48.02 10.59 -19.16
N PRO A 530 49.06 10.26 -18.35
CA PRO A 530 49.23 8.84 -17.97
C PRO A 530 49.34 8.57 -16.46
N CYS A 531 49.48 7.28 -16.12
CA CYS A 531 49.81 6.79 -14.78
C CYS A 531 51.26 7.13 -14.36
N TRP A 532 51.47 7.53 -13.10
CA TRP A 532 52.76 7.49 -12.40
C TRP A 532 52.59 7.14 -10.91
N VAL A 533 53.65 6.58 -10.33
CA VAL A 533 53.72 5.93 -9.01
C VAL A 533 54.33 6.85 -7.93
N GLU A 534 54.11 6.49 -6.67
CA GLU A 534 54.64 7.01 -5.39
C GLU A 534 56.09 7.57 -5.43
N THR A 535 56.52 8.49 -4.56
CA THR A 535 56.88 8.18 -3.15
C THR A 535 57.16 9.45 -2.29
N SER A 536 57.02 9.31 -0.96
CA SER A 536 57.71 10.03 0.15
C SER A 536 57.32 11.47 0.55
N ALA A 537 57.18 11.64 1.88
CA ALA A 537 57.04 12.87 2.67
C ALA A 537 58.37 13.13 3.45
N PRO A 538 58.50 13.93 4.55
CA PRO A 538 57.53 14.80 5.26
C PRO A 538 58.10 16.17 5.76
N ALA A 539 57.37 16.80 6.70
CA ALA A 539 57.69 17.93 7.62
C ALA A 539 57.12 19.32 7.25
N ALA A 540 56.87 20.27 8.15
CA ALA A 540 56.47 20.32 9.58
C ALA A 540 56.26 21.81 9.99
N TYR A 541 55.73 22.10 11.20
CA TYR A 541 55.57 23.44 11.82
C TYR A 541 54.53 24.41 11.19
N SER A 542 53.91 25.37 11.91
CA SER A 542 53.53 25.51 13.34
C SER A 542 52.75 26.84 13.55
N LYS A 543 51.86 26.88 14.56
CA LYS A 543 51.50 28.05 15.43
C LYS A 543 50.96 29.35 14.77
N SER A 544 49.70 29.76 14.99
CA SER A 544 49.05 30.35 16.19
C SER A 544 49.14 31.88 16.30
N GLY A 545 48.03 32.58 16.55
CA GLY A 545 48.01 34.00 16.94
C GLY A 545 46.60 34.61 17.05
N GLN A 546 46.26 35.16 18.22
CA GLN A 546 45.02 35.92 18.48
C GLN A 546 45.27 37.44 18.28
N GLY A 547 44.21 38.26 18.23
CA GLY A 547 44.33 39.64 18.76
C GLY A 547 43.47 40.77 18.16
N HIS A 548 42.35 41.07 18.83
CA HIS A 548 41.88 42.41 19.24
C HIS A 548 41.83 43.65 18.29
N SER A 549 40.58 44.06 18.01
CA SER A 549 39.91 45.29 18.52
C SER A 549 40.33 46.72 18.13
N ASN A 550 39.28 47.53 17.83
CA ASN A 550 39.09 48.99 18.10
C ASN A 550 39.76 50.03 17.16
N VAL A 551 39.31 51.29 16.96
CA VAL A 551 38.05 52.10 17.20
C VAL A 551 38.20 53.43 16.39
N THR A 552 37.19 54.34 16.44
CA THR A 552 37.21 55.80 16.07
C THR A 552 36.68 56.11 14.66
N GLN A 553 35.41 56.50 14.44
CA GLN A 553 34.66 57.75 14.77
C GLN A 553 34.91 58.94 13.81
N GLY A 554 33.81 59.57 13.37
CA GLY A 554 33.79 60.75 12.49
C GLY A 554 32.36 61.13 12.04
N THR A 555 31.62 61.82 12.90
CA THR A 555 30.27 62.39 12.69
C THR A 555 30.36 63.88 12.25
N PRO A 556 29.26 64.67 12.14
CA PRO A 556 27.86 64.41 11.77
C PRO A 556 27.35 65.37 10.65
N TYR A 557 26.12 65.15 10.15
CA TYR A 557 25.15 66.25 9.99
C TYR A 557 23.73 65.72 10.26
N GLN A 558 23.04 66.32 11.24
CA GLN A 558 21.62 66.13 11.48
C GLN A 558 20.84 67.28 10.87
N LEU A 559 19.65 67.00 10.34
CA LEU A 559 18.51 67.90 10.47
C LEU A 559 17.25 67.07 10.64
N ALA A 560 16.40 67.49 11.57
CA ALA A 560 15.36 66.65 12.17
C ALA A 560 14.06 66.63 11.35
N ASN A 561 13.30 65.55 11.53
CA ASN A 561 11.85 65.63 11.76
C ASN A 561 11.37 64.38 12.54
N SER A 562 11.12 64.57 13.84
CA SER A 562 10.13 63.83 14.63
C SER A 562 8.71 63.97 14.01
N GLU A 563 7.63 63.23 14.25
CA GLU A 563 7.29 61.94 14.90
C GLU A 563 5.82 61.60 14.43
N VAL A 564 5.13 60.50 14.74
CA VAL A 564 5.27 59.45 15.78
C VAL A 564 4.77 58.08 15.22
N LEU A 565 4.59 57.06 16.06
CA LEU A 565 4.14 55.69 15.73
C LEU A 565 2.77 55.59 15.03
N LEU A 566 2.69 54.77 13.98
CA LEU A 566 1.51 53.93 13.70
C LEU A 566 1.69 52.59 14.41
N SER A 567 0.73 52.22 15.27
CA SER A 567 0.71 50.94 15.97
C SER A 567 0.70 49.75 15.00
N PRO A 568 1.33 48.61 15.33
CA PRO A 568 1.15 47.38 14.56
C PRO A 568 -0.32 46.95 14.60
N PRO A 569 -0.87 46.36 13.52
CA PRO A 569 -2.21 45.79 13.55
C PRO A 569 -2.28 44.69 14.63
N PRO A 570 -3.42 44.55 15.33
CA PRO A 570 -3.52 43.65 16.47
C PRO A 570 -3.29 42.20 16.05
N LEU A 571 -2.42 41.50 16.78
CA LEU A 571 -2.24 40.05 16.68
C LEU A 571 -3.62 39.38 16.83
N PHE A 572 -4.07 38.70 15.78
CA PHE A 572 -5.34 37.97 15.81
C PHE A 572 -5.35 36.98 16.98
N PRO A 573 -6.44 36.93 17.78
CA PRO A 573 -6.58 35.92 18.82
C PRO A 573 -6.44 34.50 18.25
N LYS A 574 -6.16 33.52 19.11
CA LYS A 574 -6.10 32.10 18.74
C LYS A 574 -7.50 31.52 18.50
N VAL A 575 -8.21 32.07 17.52
CA VAL A 575 -9.61 31.77 17.18
C VAL A 575 -9.71 30.30 16.74
N SER A 576 -10.44 29.48 17.50
CA SER A 576 -10.66 28.07 17.16
C SER A 576 -12.04 27.59 17.61
N ILE A 577 -12.76 26.92 16.71
CA ILE A 577 -14.10 26.41 17.01
C ILE A 577 -13.99 24.96 17.48
N THR A 578 -14.37 24.70 18.74
CA THR A 578 -14.30 23.35 19.31
C THR A 578 -15.20 22.36 18.54
N PRO A 579 -14.69 21.19 18.11
CA PRO A 579 -15.47 20.22 17.34
C PRO A 579 -16.60 19.57 18.15
N LEU A 580 -17.78 19.41 17.54
CA LEU A 580 -19.01 18.93 18.21
C LEU A 580 -18.94 17.48 18.69
N GLY A 581 -18.12 16.63 18.07
CA GLY A 581 -17.99 15.19 18.34
C GLY A 581 -19.23 14.37 17.90
N ARG A 582 -19.14 13.04 17.99
CA ARG A 582 -20.25 12.10 17.67
C ARG A 582 -21.13 11.74 18.88
N ALA A 583 -21.05 12.49 19.98
CA ALA A 583 -21.80 12.20 21.20
C ALA A 583 -23.19 12.85 21.20
N VAL A 584 -24.18 12.16 21.80
CA VAL A 584 -25.54 12.64 22.02
C VAL A 584 -25.53 14.07 22.58
N GLY A 585 -26.47 14.91 22.11
CA GLY A 585 -26.51 16.34 22.44
C GLY A 585 -25.49 17.22 21.69
N ALA A 586 -24.90 16.73 20.59
CA ALA A 586 -24.01 17.53 19.73
C ALA A 586 -24.69 18.81 19.19
N TRP A 587 -25.96 18.74 18.82
CA TRP A 587 -26.74 19.90 18.34
C TRP A 587 -26.92 20.97 19.43
N ARG A 588 -27.17 20.58 20.69
CA ARG A 588 -27.22 21.52 21.83
C ARG A 588 -25.89 22.25 22.04
N ARG A 589 -24.76 21.57 21.80
CA ARG A 589 -23.42 22.20 21.82
C ARG A 589 -23.19 23.13 20.62
N ALA A 590 -23.82 22.86 19.46
CA ALA A 590 -23.74 23.73 18.29
C ALA A 590 -24.48 25.05 18.53
N ILE A 591 -25.72 24.99 19.05
CA ILE A 591 -26.50 26.17 19.47
C ILE A 591 -25.73 26.97 20.53
N LYS A 592 -25.22 26.28 21.57
CA LYS A 592 -24.40 26.91 22.62
C LYS A 592 -23.19 27.66 22.04
N GLN A 593 -22.47 27.06 21.09
CA GLN A 593 -21.36 27.71 20.39
C GLN A 593 -21.79 28.86 19.47
N TRP A 594 -23.03 28.85 18.98
CA TRP A 594 -23.55 29.88 18.08
C TRP A 594 -23.98 31.15 18.83
N GLU A 595 -24.67 30.98 19.96
CA GLU A 595 -25.33 32.06 20.69
C GLU A 595 -24.56 32.59 21.90
N GLU A 596 -23.84 31.74 22.64
CA GLU A 596 -23.13 32.19 23.83
C GLU A 596 -21.81 32.88 23.47
N VAL A 597 -21.48 33.92 24.22
CA VAL A 597 -20.21 34.63 24.12
C VAL A 597 -19.07 33.69 24.51
N ASP A 598 -18.16 33.40 23.59
CA ASP A 598 -16.98 32.61 23.88
C ASP A 598 -16.02 33.44 24.76
N PRO A 599 -15.64 32.96 25.97
CA PRO A 599 -14.77 33.69 26.89
C PRO A 599 -13.35 33.93 26.35
N VAL A 600 -12.92 33.24 25.28
CA VAL A 600 -11.61 33.45 24.64
C VAL A 600 -11.65 34.59 23.62
N THR A 601 -12.75 34.73 22.89
CA THR A 601 -12.88 35.71 21.79
C THR A 601 -13.76 36.92 22.12
N GLY A 602 -14.49 36.89 23.24
CA GLY A 602 -15.34 37.99 23.70
C GLY A 602 -16.58 38.23 22.84
N LYS A 603 -16.89 37.34 21.88
CA LYS A 603 -18.04 37.42 20.98
C LYS A 603 -18.68 36.05 20.80
N ALA A 604 -19.99 36.02 20.58
CA ALA A 604 -20.67 34.80 20.12
C ALA A 604 -20.32 34.54 18.64
N LEU A 605 -20.36 33.29 18.20
CA LEU A 605 -19.91 32.87 16.87
C LEU A 605 -20.76 33.47 15.72
N LYS A 606 -22.03 33.79 16.00
CA LYS A 606 -22.89 34.56 15.08
C LYS A 606 -22.34 35.99 14.84
N ASP A 607 -21.82 36.64 15.89
CA ASP A 607 -21.35 38.03 15.93
C ASP A 607 -19.84 38.17 15.60
N TRP A 608 -19.18 37.09 15.16
CA TRP A 608 -17.79 37.15 14.72
C TRP A 608 -17.62 38.10 13.52
N PRO A 609 -16.56 38.94 13.50
CA PRO A 609 -16.24 39.76 12.34
C PRO A 609 -15.91 38.90 11.11
N PRO A 610 -16.24 39.36 9.88
CA PRO A 610 -15.90 38.65 8.64
C PRO A 610 -14.43 38.27 8.52
N GLU A 611 -13.52 39.13 8.97
CA GLU A 611 -12.07 38.92 8.97
C GLU A 611 -11.60 37.75 9.87
N TRP A 612 -12.43 37.24 10.77
CA TRP A 612 -12.11 36.09 11.63
C TRP A 612 -12.46 34.72 11.03
N TYR A 613 -13.22 34.68 9.93
CA TYR A 613 -13.56 33.43 9.24
C TYR A 613 -13.43 33.49 7.71
N ASN A 614 -13.03 34.62 7.14
CA ASN A 614 -12.61 34.75 5.75
C ASN A 614 -11.07 34.78 5.65
N GLY A 615 -10.53 34.93 4.43
CA GLY A 615 -9.08 34.97 4.19
C GLY A 615 -8.36 33.72 4.71
N GLU A 616 -7.22 33.89 5.37
CA GLU A 616 -6.42 32.78 5.93
C GLU A 616 -7.19 31.91 6.94
N GLN A 617 -8.15 32.49 7.67
CA GLN A 617 -8.95 31.77 8.65
C GLN A 617 -10.05 30.91 8.01
N ARG A 618 -10.33 31.08 6.71
CA ARG A 618 -11.33 30.31 5.95
C ARG A 618 -11.13 28.80 6.12
N LEU A 619 -9.87 28.35 5.95
CA LEU A 619 -9.50 26.93 6.02
C LEU A 619 -9.58 26.35 7.44
N LYS A 620 -9.48 27.20 8.48
CA LYS A 620 -9.41 26.77 9.89
C LYS A 620 -10.78 26.77 10.57
N VAL A 621 -11.62 27.79 10.33
CA VAL A 621 -12.88 27.99 11.08
C VAL A 621 -14.14 28.16 10.24
N ALA A 622 -14.10 28.56 8.96
CA ALA A 622 -15.33 28.88 8.20
C ALA A 622 -16.32 27.70 8.07
N SER A 623 -15.82 26.52 7.68
CA SER A 623 -16.66 25.30 7.58
C SER A 623 -17.27 24.93 8.94
N SER A 624 -16.51 25.12 10.03
CA SER A 624 -17.04 24.92 11.38
C SER A 624 -18.12 25.96 11.71
N ARG A 625 -17.91 27.25 11.43
CA ARG A 625 -18.90 28.32 11.64
C ARG A 625 -20.21 28.03 10.88
N ARG A 626 -20.11 27.77 9.57
CA ARG A 626 -21.27 27.46 8.71
C ARG A 626 -22.04 26.22 9.18
N GLN A 627 -21.35 25.23 9.74
CA GLN A 627 -22.01 24.07 10.35
C GLN A 627 -22.85 24.43 11.60
N ARG A 628 -22.43 25.41 12.42
CA ARG A 628 -23.22 25.84 13.60
C ARG A 628 -24.38 26.72 13.16
N GLU A 629 -24.17 27.58 12.18
CA GLU A 629 -25.18 28.41 11.51
C GLU A 629 -26.35 27.55 11.01
N VAL A 630 -26.09 26.54 10.17
CA VAL A 630 -27.13 25.65 9.65
C VAL A 630 -27.84 24.86 10.75
N ILE A 631 -27.12 24.34 11.75
CA ILE A 631 -27.76 23.62 12.88
C ILE A 631 -28.63 24.55 13.73
N PHE A 632 -28.30 25.84 13.81
CA PHE A 632 -29.09 26.83 14.52
C PHE A 632 -30.32 27.27 13.71
N GLU A 633 -30.16 27.52 12.41
CA GLU A 633 -31.28 27.83 11.49
C GLU A 633 -32.32 26.70 11.49
N GLU A 634 -31.90 25.43 11.45
CA GLU A 634 -32.78 24.25 11.55
C GLU A 634 -33.32 23.97 12.96
N PHE A 635 -32.89 24.71 13.99
CA PHE A 635 -33.45 24.65 15.35
C PHE A 635 -34.47 25.77 15.62
N VAL A 636 -34.35 26.89 14.89
CA VAL A 636 -35.28 28.04 14.97
C VAL A 636 -36.50 27.86 14.05
N ARG A 637 -36.40 26.97 13.05
CA ARG A 637 -37.52 26.47 12.24
C ARG A 637 -38.38 25.45 13.00
#